data_AF-A0A967UKB9-F1
#
_entry.id   AF-A0A967UKB9-F1
#
_cell.length_a   1.000
_cell.length_b   1.000
_cell.length_c   1.000
_cell.angle_alpha   90.00
_cell.angle_beta   90.00
_cell.angle_gamma   90.00
#
_symmetry.space_group_name_H-M   'P 1'
#
loop_
_entity.id
_entity.type
_entity.pdbx_description
1 polymer ?
#
loop_
_entity_poly.entity_id
_entity_poly.type
_entity_poly.pdbx_seq_one_letter_code
_entity_poly.pdbx_strand_id
1 'polypeptide(L)'
;QKLSAANATSSDYLSFLGGGAYNHFIPAVIDQLISRSEFYTAYTPYQPEISQGTLQAIFEYQTLICQLTGMDVSNASMYDGASACA
;
A
#
# COMPACT_ATOMS: atom_id res chain seq x y z
N GLN A 1 23.21 10.46 0.08
CA GLN A 1 23.27 10.19 -1.37
C GLN A 1 24.39 9.24 -1.79
N LYS A 2 25.62 9.33 -1.26
CA LYS A 2 26.73 8.45 -1.69
C LYS A 2 26.49 6.95 -1.49
N LEU A 3 25.82 6.54 -0.41
CA LEU A 3 25.54 5.13 -0.14
C LEU A 3 24.39 4.57 -0.99
N SER A 4 23.30 5.32 -1.16
CA SER A 4 22.16 4.86 -1.97
C SER A 4 22.52 4.72 -3.46
N ALA A 5 23.44 5.55 -3.96
CA ALA A 5 23.90 5.50 -5.35
C ALA A 5 24.77 4.27 -5.69
N ALA A 6 25.18 3.47 -4.71
CA ALA A 6 25.89 2.22 -4.94
C ALA A 6 24.95 1.04 -5.29
N ASN A 7 23.63 1.23 -5.15
CA ASN A 7 22.64 0.20 -5.44
C ASN A 7 22.31 0.15 -6.94
N ALA A 8 22.12 -1.05 -7.48
CA ALA A 8 21.47 -1.24 -8.78
C ALA A 8 19.95 -1.24 -8.59
N THR A 9 19.23 -0.36 -9.28
CA THR A 9 17.78 -0.18 -9.08
C THR A 9 16.95 -0.69 -10.27
N SER A 10 15.65 -0.87 -10.05
CA SER A 10 14.70 -1.19 -11.13
C SER A 10 14.47 -0.04 -12.12
N SER A 11 15.00 1.16 -11.83
CA SER A 11 15.01 2.29 -12.76
C SER A 11 16.18 2.20 -13.76
N ASP A 12 17.28 1.56 -13.36
CA ASP A 12 18.47 1.39 -14.19
C ASP A 12 18.44 0.07 -14.98
N TYR A 13 17.81 -0.96 -14.41
CA TYR A 13 17.75 -2.31 -14.98
C TYR A 13 16.34 -2.86 -14.93
N LEU A 14 15.94 -3.58 -15.98
CA LEU A 14 14.69 -4.36 -15.97
C LEU A 14 14.84 -5.57 -15.03
N SER A 15 13.93 -5.68 -14.07
CA SER A 15 13.87 -6.81 -13.13
C SER A 15 12.68 -7.71 -13.44
N PHE A 16 12.97 -8.97 -13.77
CA PHE A 16 11.98 -10.03 -14.02
C PHE A 16 12.08 -11.19 -13.01
N LEU A 17 12.67 -10.94 -11.83
CA LEU A 17 12.92 -11.97 -10.82
C LEU A 17 11.63 -12.54 -10.19
N GLY A 18 10.54 -11.78 -10.21
CA GLY A 18 9.25 -12.19 -9.63
C GLY A 18 9.32 -12.36 -8.11
N GLY A 19 8.70 -13.41 -7.58
CA GLY A 19 8.76 -13.73 -6.14
C GLY A 19 7.88 -12.85 -5.26
N GLY A 20 6.79 -12.31 -5.79
CA GLY A 20 5.83 -11.49 -5.04
C GLY A 20 6.13 -9.99 -5.03
N ALA A 21 7.28 -9.55 -5.56
CA ALA A 21 7.62 -8.15 -5.76
C ALA A 21 7.80 -7.85 -7.25
N TYR A 22 7.00 -6.92 -7.77
CA TYR A 22 6.96 -6.60 -9.20
C TYR A 22 7.04 -5.08 -9.41
N ASN A 23 7.90 -4.65 -10.34
CA ASN A 23 7.95 -3.25 -10.73
C ASN A 23 6.61 -2.87 -11.38
N HIS A 24 6.01 -1.78 -10.94
CA HIS A 24 4.70 -1.33 -11.41
C HIS A 24 4.66 0.19 -11.53
N PHE A 25 3.72 0.69 -12.33
CA PHE A 25 3.51 2.12 -12.49
C PHE A 25 2.93 2.73 -11.21
N ILE A 26 3.61 3.74 -10.67
CA ILE A 26 3.12 4.57 -9.57
C ILE A 26 2.67 5.91 -10.16
N PRO A 27 1.37 6.28 -10.06
CA PRO A 27 0.89 7.57 -10.56
C PRO A 27 1.58 8.76 -9.87
N ALA A 28 1.88 9.81 -10.63
CA ALA A 28 2.64 10.97 -10.15
C ALA A 28 2.00 11.72 -8.95
N VAL A 29 0.69 11.56 -8.74
CA VAL A 29 -0.02 12.17 -7.60
C VAL A 29 0.29 11.49 -6.26
N ILE A 30 0.75 10.23 -6.27
CA ILE A 30 0.93 9.44 -5.05
C ILE A 30 2.00 10.05 -4.15
N ASP A 31 3.12 10.52 -4.69
CA ASP A 31 4.19 11.17 -3.91
C ASP A 31 3.68 12.41 -3.15
N GLN A 32 2.76 13.18 -3.76
CA GLN A 32 2.14 14.34 -3.12
C GLN A 32 1.13 13.92 -2.04
N LEU A 33 0.46 12.78 -2.18
CA LEU A 33 -0.47 12.28 -1.16
C LEU A 33 0.27 11.73 0.06
N ILE A 34 1.28 10.87 -0.15
CA ILE A 34 1.98 10.21 0.96
C ILE A 34 2.91 11.15 1.74
N SER A 35 3.28 12.29 1.15
CA SER A 35 4.09 13.32 1.83
C SER A 35 3.30 14.24 2.75
N ARG A 36 1.96 14.15 2.74
CA ARG A 36 1.09 14.95 3.60
C ARG A 36 0.95 14.34 4.98
N SER A 37 1.29 15.12 6.01
CA SER A 37 1.27 14.67 7.41
C SER A 37 -0.10 14.19 7.87
N GLU A 38 -1.20 14.74 7.31
CA GLU A 38 -2.55 14.35 7.68
C GLU A 38 -2.84 12.86 7.42
N PHE A 39 -2.09 12.20 6.52
CA PHE A 39 -2.30 10.79 6.18
C PHE A 39 -1.41 9.80 6.94
N TYR A 40 -0.23 10.22 7.42
CA TYR A 40 0.73 9.29 8.04
C TYR A 40 1.02 9.56 9.52
N THR A 41 0.52 10.66 10.09
CA THR A 41 0.72 10.98 11.52
C THR A 41 -0.39 10.44 12.41
N ALA A 42 -1.60 10.24 11.87
CA ALA A 42 -2.69 9.59 12.59
C ALA A 42 -2.38 8.10 12.80
N TYR A 43 -2.76 7.56 13.96
CA TYR A 43 -2.65 6.12 14.25
C TYR A 43 -3.99 5.42 13.98
N THR A 44 -4.15 4.20 14.49
CA THR A 44 -5.38 3.40 14.38
C THR A 44 -6.63 4.25 14.64
N PRO A 45 -7.66 4.16 13.78
CA PRO A 45 -8.86 5.02 13.83
C PRO A 45 -9.82 4.59 14.95
N TYR A 46 -9.35 4.60 16.21
CA TYR A 46 -10.15 4.25 17.38
C TYR A 46 -11.32 5.19 17.62
N GLN A 47 -11.19 6.47 17.20
CA GLN A 47 -12.26 7.45 17.27
C GLN A 47 -12.88 7.66 15.87
N PRO A 48 -13.98 6.97 15.56
CA PRO A 48 -14.52 6.94 14.20
C PRO A 48 -15.05 8.30 13.73
N GLU A 49 -15.61 9.12 14.62
CA GLU A 49 -16.22 10.42 14.26
C GLU A 49 -15.22 11.42 13.67
N ILE A 50 -13.94 11.26 14.00
CA ILE A 50 -12.85 12.12 13.51
C ILE A 50 -11.90 11.39 12.55
N SER A 51 -12.24 10.15 12.17
CA SER A 51 -11.38 9.29 11.33
C SER A 51 -12.07 8.81 10.04
N GLN A 52 -13.19 9.43 9.66
CA GLN A 52 -14.03 8.97 8.54
C GLN A 52 -13.28 8.88 7.20
N GLY A 53 -12.32 9.76 6.92
CA GLY A 53 -11.52 9.70 5.69
C GLY A 53 -10.69 8.41 5.59
N THR A 54 -9.98 8.05 6.66
CA THR A 54 -9.20 6.80 6.73
C THR A 54 -10.11 5.57 6.69
N LEU A 55 -11.23 5.61 7.41
CA LEU A 55 -12.20 4.51 7.42
C LEU A 55 -12.82 4.28 6.04
N GLN A 56 -13.11 5.35 5.30
CA GLN A 56 -13.58 5.25 3.92
C GLN A 56 -12.52 4.61 3.01
N ALA A 57 -11.26 5.06 3.10
CA ALA A 57 -10.17 4.47 2.30
C ALA A 57 -9.97 2.97 2.62
N ILE A 58 -10.09 2.56 3.89
CA ILE A 58 -10.06 1.15 4.29
C ILE A 58 -11.24 0.39 3.68
N PHE A 59 -12.45 0.94 3.73
CA PHE A 59 -13.62 0.30 3.14
C PHE A 59 -13.51 0.16 1.61
N GLU A 60 -12.96 1.16 0.93
CA GLU A 60 -12.67 1.10 -0.51
C GLU A 60 -11.63 0.03 -0.83
N TYR A 61 -10.57 -0.10 -0.01
CA TYR A 61 -9.61 -1.21 -0.13
C TYR A 61 -10.28 -2.57 0.04
N GLN A 62 -11.10 -2.76 1.08
CA GLN A 62 -11.82 -4.02 1.31
C GLN A 62 -12.73 -4.36 0.13
N THR A 63 -13.47 -3.37 -0.37
CA THR A 63 -14.36 -3.51 -1.53
C THR A 63 -13.58 -3.92 -2.77
N LEU A 64 -12.46 -3.26 -3.06
CA LEU A 64 -11.58 -3.59 -4.18
C LEU A 64 -11.10 -5.05 -4.09
N ILE A 65 -10.65 -5.48 -2.91
CA ILE A 65 -10.17 -6.85 -2.73
C ILE A 65 -11.30 -7.86 -2.92
N CYS A 66 -12.48 -7.64 -2.31
CA CYS A 66 -13.65 -8.52 -2.50
C CYS A 66 -14.04 -8.62 -3.98
N GLN A 67 -14.07 -7.50 -4.71
CA GLN A 67 -14.39 -7.50 -6.14
C GLN A 67 -13.33 -8.23 -6.98
N LEU A 68 -12.05 -8.08 -6.64
CA LEU A 68 -10.95 -8.71 -7.36
C LEU A 68 -10.87 -10.22 -7.11
N THR A 69 -11.14 -10.67 -5.88
CA THR A 69 -11.02 -12.09 -5.48
C THR A 69 -12.33 -12.86 -5.59
N GLY A 70 -13.47 -12.17 -5.68
CA GLY A 70 -14.80 -12.79 -5.64
C GLY A 70 -15.22 -13.29 -4.25
N MET A 71 -14.58 -12.80 -3.18
CA MET A 71 -14.91 -13.16 -1.80
C MET A 71 -15.93 -12.18 -1.20
N ASP A 72 -16.71 -12.66 -0.22
CA ASP A 72 -17.75 -11.86 0.43
C ASP A 72 -17.16 -10.77 1.36
N VAL A 73 -16.02 -11.04 2.01
CA VAL A 73 -15.42 -10.17 3.02
C VAL A 73 -13.90 -10.16 2.90
N SER A 74 -13.29 -8.99 3.14
CA SER A 74 -11.85 -8.80 3.28
C SER A 74 -11.56 -8.02 4.57
N ASN A 75 -10.39 -8.25 5.18
CA ASN A 75 -9.93 -7.45 6.32
C ASN A 75 -9.25 -6.14 5.85
N ALA A 76 -8.81 -5.32 6.79
CA ALA A 76 -8.20 -4.02 6.52
C ALA A 76 -6.68 -4.08 6.22
N SER A 77 -6.17 -5.19 5.67
CA SER A 77 -4.76 -5.55 5.38
C SER A 77 -4.11 -6.57 6.34
N MET A 78 -2.95 -7.08 5.93
CA MET A 78 -2.01 -7.92 6.67
C MET A 78 -0.57 -7.43 6.39
N TYR A 79 0.43 -7.91 7.13
CA TYR A 79 1.82 -7.42 6.98
C TYR A 79 2.44 -7.72 5.62
N ASP A 80 2.29 -8.95 5.13
CA ASP A 80 2.78 -9.40 3.83
C ASP A 80 2.02 -10.66 3.37
N GLY A 81 2.32 -11.13 2.15
CA GLY A 81 1.64 -12.30 1.59
C GLY A 81 1.95 -13.61 2.32
N ALA A 82 3.13 -13.75 2.93
CA ALA A 82 3.52 -14.98 3.62
C ALA A 82 2.80 -15.11 4.97
N SER A 83 2.80 -14.05 5.77
CA SER A 83 2.09 -13.97 7.04
C SER A 83 0.56 -13.96 6.88
N ALA A 84 0.04 -13.50 5.75
CA ALA A 84 -1.38 -13.62 5.42
C ALA A 84 -1.81 -15.05 5.07
N CYS A 85 -0.89 -15.87 4.56
CA CYS A 85 -1.15 -17.25 4.15
C CYS A 85 -1.01 -18.27 5.30
N ALA A 86 -0.20 -17.95 6.32
CA ALA A 86 0.08 -18.82 7.46
C ALA A 86 -1.16 -18.99 8.36
#